data_AF-A0A376ZU68-F1
#
_entry.id   AF-A0A376ZU68-F1
#
_cell.length_a   1.000
_cell.length_b   1.000
_cell.length_c   1.000
_cell.angle_alpha   90.00
_cell.angle_beta   90.00
_cell.angle_gamma   90.00
#
_symmetry.space_group_name_H-M   'P 1'
#
loop_
_entity.id
_entity.type
_entity.pdbx_description
1 polymer ?
#
loop_
_entity_poly.entity_id
_entity_poly.type
_entity_poly.pdbx_seq_one_letter_code
_entity_poly.pdbx_strand_id
1 'polypeptide(L)' 'MSFVVIIPARYASTRLPGKPLVDINGKPMIVHVLERARESGAERIIVANRS' A
#
# COMPACT_ATOMS: atom_id res chain seq x y z
N MET A 1 -15.43 -13.33 10.30
CA MET A 1 -14.34 -14.15 9.71
C MET A 1 -13.12 -13.27 9.66
N SER A 2 -12.00 -13.67 10.25
CA SER A 2 -10.80 -12.83 10.24
C SER A 2 -9.95 -13.11 9.01
N PHE A 3 -9.27 -12.08 8.52
CA PHE A 3 -8.42 -12.15 7.34
C PHE A 3 -7.27 -11.15 7.42
N VAL A 4 -6.22 -11.42 6.62
CA VAL A 4 -5.01 -10.61 6.55
C VAL A 4 -4.89 -10.01 5.15
N VAL A 5 -4.52 -8.74 5.07
CA VAL A 5 -4.22 -8.05 3.82
C VAL A 5 -2.72 -7.90 3.65
N ILE A 6 -2.21 -8.25 2.46
CA ILE A 6 -0.81 -8.03 2.08
C ILE A 6 -0.78 -7.01 0.95
N ILE A 7 -0.10 -5.88 1.16
CA ILE A 7 0.06 -4.80 0.19
C ILE A 7 1.50 -4.83 -0.34
N PRO A 8 1.73 -5.24 -1.60
CA PRO A 8 3.06 -5.21 -2.19
C PRO A 8 3.45 -3.77 -2.59
N ALA A 9 4.56 -3.26 -2.05
CA ALA A 9 5.08 -1.93 -2.28
C ALA A 9 6.44 -1.99 -3.01
N ARG A 10 6.44 -2.36 -4.30
CA ARG A 10 7.68 -2.45 -5.09
C ARG A 10 8.11 -1.09 -5.63
N TYR A 11 9.35 -0.70 -5.37
CA TYR A 11 9.89 0.59 -5.81
C TYR A 11 10.17 0.66 -7.33
N ALA A 12 10.54 -0.48 -7.93
CA ALA A 12 11.00 -0.59 -9.33
C ALA A 12 9.88 -0.52 -10.40
N SER A 13 8.84 0.27 -10.19
CA SER A 13 7.81 0.46 -11.22
C SER A 13 8.35 1.28 -12.39
N THR A 14 8.31 0.72 -13.59
CA THR A 14 8.85 1.37 -14.81
C THR A 14 7.90 2.40 -15.43
N ARG A 15 6.58 2.23 -15.26
CA ARG A 15 5.56 3.16 -15.77
C ARG A 15 5.32 4.36 -14.85
N LEU A 16 5.61 4.22 -13.56
CA LEU A 16 5.52 5.29 -12.57
C LEU A 16 6.63 5.10 -11.54
N PRO A 17 7.83 5.65 -11.77
CA PRO A 17 8.98 5.47 -10.89
C PRO A 17 8.66 5.86 -9.44
N GLY A 18 9.04 5.01 -8.49
CA GLY A 18 8.78 5.25 -7.07
C GLY A 18 7.29 5.23 -6.70
N LYS A 19 6.42 4.64 -7.53
CA LYS A 19 4.96 4.62 -7.39
C LYS A 19 4.42 4.54 -5.95
N PRO A 20 4.89 3.64 -5.05
CA PRO A 20 4.39 3.58 -3.67
C PRO A 20 4.55 4.89 -2.88
N LEU A 21 5.58 5.68 -3.17
CA LEU A 21 5.90 6.93 -2.48
C LEU A 21 5.46 8.18 -3.25
N VAL A 22 4.87 8.04 -4.43
CA VAL A 22 4.32 9.17 -5.19
C VAL A 22 3.26 9.87 -4.35
N ASP A 23 3.38 11.19 -4.21
CA ASP A 23 2.39 12.00 -3.52
C ASP A 23 1.09 12.05 -4.33
N ILE A 24 -0.02 11.77 -3.65
CA ILE A 24 -1.37 11.91 -4.17
C ILE A 24 -2.15 12.72 -3.13
N ASN A 25 -2.45 13.98 -3.46
CA ASN A 25 -3.18 14.91 -2.60
C ASN A 25 -2.59 15.05 -1.18
N GLY A 26 -1.26 15.18 -1.08
CA GLY A 26 -0.56 15.39 0.19
C GLY A 26 -0.35 14.13 1.04
N LYS A 27 -0.61 12.94 0.46
CA LYS A 27 -0.32 11.65 1.08
C LYS A 27 0.35 10.71 0.06
N PRO A 28 1.36 9.92 0.46
CA PRO A 28 1.94 8.91 -0.41
C PRO A 28 0.88 7.89 -0.88
N MET A 29 0.95 7.46 -2.14
CA MET A 29 0.03 6.48 -2.75
C MET A 29 -0.23 5.28 -1.85
N ILE A 30 0.82 4.71 -1.24
CA ILE A 30 0.70 3.53 -0.38
C ILE A 30 -0.16 3.77 0.87
N VAL A 31 -0.20 5.00 1.38
CA VAL A 31 -1.02 5.37 2.55
C VAL A 31 -2.51 5.31 2.19
N HIS A 32 -2.90 5.74 0.99
CA HIS A 32 -4.28 5.62 0.52
C HIS A 32 -4.73 4.15 0.47
N VAL A 33 -3.86 3.25 -0.01
CA VAL A 33 -4.16 1.81 -0.04
C VAL A 33 -4.26 1.22 1.37
N LEU A 34 -3.37 1.64 2.29
CA LEU A 34 -3.41 1.23 3.69
C LEU A 34 -4.70 1.68 4.40
N GLU A 35 -5.16 2.90 4.16
CA GLU A 35 -6.41 3.42 4.72
C GLU A 35 -7.62 2.60 4.25
N ARG A 36 -7.70 2.29 2.95
CA ARG A 36 -8.74 1.40 2.40
C ARG A 36 -8.67 -0.02 2.96
N ALA A 37 -7.47 -0.55 3.18
CA ALA A 37 -7.30 -1.87 3.80
C ALA A 37 -7.74 -1.90 5.28
N ARG A 38 -7.65 -0.76 6.00
CA ARG A 38 -8.20 -0.66 7.35
C ARG A 38 -9.71 -0.66 7.36
N GLU A 39 -10.33 0.05 6.42
CA GLU A 39 -11.79 0.11 6.27
C GLU A 39 -12.42 -1.25 5.93
N SER A 40 -11.66 -2.19 5.33
CA SER A 40 -12.19 -3.52 5.03
C SER A 40 -12.41 -4.41 6.26
N GLY A 41 -11.93 -4.01 7.45
CA GLY A 41 -12.01 -4.82 8.66
C GLY A 41 -10.99 -5.95 8.73
N ALA A 42 -9.85 -5.81 8.04
CA ALA A 42 -8.77 -6.77 8.12
C ALA A 42 -8.20 -6.81 9.54
N GLU A 43 -7.95 -8.01 10.07
CA GLU A 43 -7.34 -8.20 11.39
C GLU A 43 -5.89 -7.71 11.39
N ARG A 44 -5.19 -7.94 10.29
CA ARG A 44 -3.79 -7.52 10.11
C ARG A 44 -3.55 -7.05 8.70
N ILE A 45 -2.72 -6.01 8.57
CA ILE A 45 -2.30 -5.47 7.28
C ILE A 45 -0.78 -5.45 7.26
N ILE A 46 -0.19 -6.02 6.22
CA ILE A 46 1.26 -6.14 6.04
C ILE A 46 1.64 -5.44 4.74
N VAL A 47 2.49 -4.42 4.82
CA VAL A 47 3.09 -3.80 3.64
C VAL A 47 4.42 -4.51 3.37
N ALA A 48 4.54 -5.16 2.21
CA ALA A 48 5.73 -5.91 1.83
C ALA A 48 6.46 -5.21 0.70
N ASN A 49 7.69 -4.76 0.96
CA ASN A 49 8.60 -4.27 -0.06
C ASN A 49 9.59 -5.40 -0.44
N ARG A 50 9.90 -5.51 -1.73
CA ARG A 50 11.15 -6.14 -2.18
C ARG A 50 11.95 -5.03 -2.85
N SER A 51 12.99 -4.59 -2.16
CA SER A 51 14.03 -3.74 -2.74
C SER A 51 14.77 -4.51 -3.83
#